data_AF-A0A660Y3V0-F1
#
_entry.id   AF-A0A660Y3V0-F1
#
_cell.length_a   1.000
_cell.length_b   1.000
_cell.length_c   1.000
_cell.angle_alpha   90.00
_cell.angle_beta   90.00
_cell.angle_gamma   90.00
#
_symmetry.space_group_name_H-M   'P 1'
#
loop_
_entity.id
_entity.type
_entity.pdbx_description
1 polymer ?
#
loop_
_entity_poly.entity_id
_entity_poly.type
_entity_poly.pdbx_seq_one_letter_code
_entity_poly.pdbx_strand_id
1 'polypeptide(L)'
;MHPVWAYHFWIWTKKNGPRKFGTSGVWDDNSYIRYIPPAVREEAFGSNPLPEWIEERQLSQPLAPRIMAVSLGPGEREAIALALELKATRLLLDDLPARRLASSLGLEIIGTLGLLLWAKEQGLLPAVRPWVDTLLREGFYISERLLAEVLSTAGEA
;
A
#
# COMPACT_ATOMS: atom_id res chain seq x y z
N MET A 1 22.21 3.63 -9.53
CA MET A 1 22.09 4.05 -8.12
C MET A 1 20.61 4.19 -7.81
N HIS A 2 19.98 3.09 -7.40
CA HIS A 2 18.55 2.98 -7.13
C HIS A 2 18.23 3.44 -5.70
N PRO A 3 17.02 3.95 -5.43
CA PRO A 3 16.78 4.93 -4.37
C PRO A 3 16.57 4.27 -3.01
N VAL A 4 17.61 4.32 -2.18
CA VAL A 4 17.59 4.08 -0.72
C VAL A 4 16.61 5.06 0.01
N TRP A 5 16.08 6.05 -0.71
CA TRP A 5 15.21 7.11 -0.20
C TRP A 5 13.74 6.72 -0.03
N ALA A 6 13.22 5.77 -0.80
CA ALA A 6 11.82 5.30 -0.68
C ALA A 6 11.55 4.64 0.69
N TYR A 7 12.61 4.32 1.44
CA TYR A 7 12.52 3.64 2.70
C TYR A 7 12.44 4.59 3.91
N HIS A 8 13.26 5.64 3.93
CA HIS A 8 13.03 6.75 4.86
C HIS A 8 11.67 7.43 4.64
N PHE A 9 11.13 7.33 3.43
CA PHE A 9 9.89 7.96 3.01
C PHE A 9 8.65 7.46 3.77
N TRP A 10 8.53 6.15 3.99
CA TRP A 10 7.38 5.58 4.71
C TRP A 10 7.48 5.75 6.25
N ILE A 11 8.69 5.95 6.78
CA ILE A 11 8.91 6.30 8.20
C ILE A 11 8.68 7.80 8.47
N TRP A 12 8.94 8.69 7.50
CA TRP A 12 8.70 10.13 7.65
C TRP A 12 7.21 10.50 7.67
N THR A 13 6.37 9.81 6.89
CA THR A 13 4.90 10.03 6.86
C THR A 13 4.20 9.67 8.17
N LYS A 14 4.72 8.71 8.95
CA LYS A 14 4.25 8.43 10.33
C LYS A 14 4.54 9.57 11.30
N LYS A 15 5.68 10.27 11.16
CA LYS A 15 6.15 11.24 12.17
C LYS A 15 5.45 12.60 12.14
N ASN A 16 4.81 12.99 11.03
CA ASN A 16 4.27 14.34 10.85
C ASN A 16 2.84 14.43 10.26
N GLY A 17 2.12 13.31 10.05
CA GLY A 17 0.78 13.30 9.42
C GLY A 17 -0.29 12.51 10.22
N PRO A 18 -1.59 12.71 9.94
CA PRO A 18 -2.68 12.09 10.70
C PRO A 18 -2.84 10.56 10.45
N ARG A 19 -2.45 9.77 11.46
CA ARG A 19 -2.93 8.47 12.00
C ARG A 19 -3.70 7.38 11.21
N LYS A 20 -3.94 7.41 9.89
CA LYS A 20 -4.49 6.23 9.18
C LYS A 20 -3.54 5.74 8.07
N PHE A 21 -2.96 4.56 8.29
CA PHE A 21 -2.18 3.84 7.28
C PHE A 21 -3.12 2.90 6.54
N GLY A 22 -3.47 3.30 5.32
CA GLY A 22 -4.42 2.66 4.43
C GLY A 22 -4.32 3.30 3.06
N THR A 23 -3.12 3.43 2.50
CA THR A 23 -2.93 4.21 1.28
C THR A 23 -2.87 3.28 0.10
N SER A 24 -4.05 3.02 -0.43
CA SER A 24 -4.23 2.13 -1.56
C SER A 24 -3.42 2.62 -2.77
N GLY A 25 -2.63 1.76 -3.42
CA GLY A 25 -1.66 2.19 -4.42
C GLY A 25 -1.37 1.13 -5.48
N VAL A 26 -1.07 1.57 -6.70
CA VAL A 26 -1.05 0.75 -7.91
C VAL A 26 0.38 0.61 -8.45
N TRP A 27 0.77 -0.62 -8.80
CA TRP A 27 2.10 -0.95 -9.31
C TRP A 27 2.21 -0.76 -10.83
N ASP A 28 3.39 -0.38 -11.32
CA ASP A 28 3.74 -0.43 -12.75
C ASP A 28 4.74 -1.56 -13.07
N ASP A 29 5.05 -1.75 -14.36
CA ASP A 29 5.95 -2.78 -14.90
C ASP A 29 7.38 -2.77 -14.29
N ASN A 30 7.73 -1.73 -13.53
CA ASN A 30 9.02 -1.55 -12.88
C ASN A 30 9.02 -1.93 -11.39
N SER A 31 7.99 -2.66 -10.94
CA SER A 31 7.94 -3.31 -9.63
C SER A 31 7.91 -2.36 -8.42
N TYR A 32 7.25 -1.21 -8.49
CA TYR A 32 6.97 -0.41 -7.29
C TYR A 32 5.58 0.24 -7.36
N ILE A 33 5.02 0.59 -6.19
CA ILE A 33 3.83 1.44 -6.12
C ILE A 33 4.19 2.76 -6.78
N ARG A 34 3.54 3.07 -7.90
CA ARG A 34 3.80 4.27 -8.67
C ARG A 34 2.63 5.22 -8.69
N TYR A 35 1.41 4.69 -8.71
CA TYR A 35 0.22 5.50 -8.90
C TYR A 35 -0.70 5.46 -7.69
N ILE A 36 -1.25 6.61 -7.33
CA ILE A 36 -2.33 6.74 -6.37
C ILE A 36 -3.48 7.53 -7.00
N PRO A 37 -4.74 7.22 -6.66
CA PRO A 37 -5.88 8.04 -7.09
C PRO A 37 -6.05 9.30 -6.21
N PRO A 38 -6.82 10.31 -6.68
CA PRO A 38 -7.06 11.56 -5.95
C PRO A 38 -7.59 11.37 -4.52
N ALA A 39 -8.53 10.43 -4.29
CA ALA A 39 -9.05 10.20 -2.94
C ALA A 39 -7.97 9.69 -1.97
N VAL A 40 -7.04 8.85 -2.44
CA VAL A 40 -5.90 8.41 -1.62
C VAL A 40 -4.91 9.56 -1.42
N ARG A 41 -4.66 10.36 -2.45
CA ARG A 41 -3.80 11.55 -2.36
C ARG A 41 -4.28 12.51 -1.28
N GLU A 42 -5.58 12.77 -1.24
CA GLU A 42 -6.20 13.67 -0.28
C GLU A 42 -6.16 13.10 1.13
N GLU A 43 -6.58 11.84 1.32
CA GLU A 43 -6.59 11.18 2.62
C GLU A 43 -5.19 11.04 3.22
N ALA A 44 -4.22 10.60 2.41
CA ALA A 44 -2.89 10.23 2.88
C ALA A 44 -1.93 11.40 3.01
N PHE A 45 -2.02 12.37 2.10
CA PHE A 45 -1.03 13.44 1.97
C PHE A 45 -1.63 14.84 2.17
N GLY A 46 -2.95 15.03 2.08
CA GLY A 46 -3.61 16.33 2.30
C GLY A 46 -3.03 17.42 1.39
N SER A 47 -2.41 18.46 1.95
CA SER A 47 -1.71 19.50 1.17
C SER A 47 -0.20 19.27 1.03
N ASN A 48 0.34 18.21 1.63
CA ASN A 48 1.78 17.93 1.59
C ASN A 48 2.21 17.54 0.17
N PRO A 49 3.42 17.91 -0.26
CA PRO A 49 3.92 17.53 -1.57
C PRO A 49 4.01 16.00 -1.71
N LEU A 50 3.74 15.51 -2.92
CA LEU A 50 3.99 14.11 -3.22
C LEU A 50 5.48 13.83 -3.37
N PRO A 51 5.90 12.59 -3.09
CA PRO A 51 7.24 12.12 -3.42
C PRO A 51 7.42 12.06 -4.92
N GLU A 52 8.66 12.26 -5.37
CA GLU A 52 9.01 12.21 -6.80
C GLU A 52 8.68 10.87 -7.49
N TRP A 53 8.57 9.80 -6.72
CA TRP A 53 8.29 8.45 -7.23
C TRP A 53 6.80 8.06 -7.18
N ILE A 54 5.94 8.88 -6.57
CA ILE A 54 4.49 8.70 -6.58
C ILE A 54 3.88 9.71 -7.53
N GLU A 55 3.05 9.23 -8.43
CA GLU A 55 2.27 10.06 -9.33
C GLU A 55 0.77 9.94 -9.00
N GLU A 56 0.11 11.07 -8.82
CA GLU A 56 -1.35 11.10 -8.77
C GLU A 56 -1.92 10.82 -10.16
N ARG A 57 -2.83 9.86 -10.26
CA ARG A 57 -3.53 9.51 -11.50
C ARG A 57 -5.03 9.58 -11.31
N GLN A 58 -5.66 10.43 -12.11
CA GLN A 58 -7.12 10.47 -12.19
C GLN A 58 -7.65 9.23 -12.91
N LEU A 59 -8.84 8.80 -12.49
CA LEU A 59 -9.59 7.78 -13.20
C LEU A 59 -10.00 8.31 -14.57
N SER A 60 -9.73 7.53 -15.61
CA SER A 60 -10.18 7.82 -16.96
C SER A 60 -11.64 7.40 -17.19
N GLN A 61 -12.18 6.54 -16.33
CA GLN A 61 -13.53 6.03 -16.39
C GLN A 61 -14.27 6.18 -15.05
N PRO A 62 -15.61 6.28 -15.07
CA PRO A 62 -16.38 6.27 -13.84
C PRO A 62 -16.24 4.93 -13.11
N LEU A 63 -16.43 4.97 -11.78
CA LEU A 63 -16.41 3.77 -10.95
C LEU A 63 -17.44 2.75 -11.44
N ALA A 64 -16.98 1.51 -11.65
CA ALA A 64 -17.87 0.43 -12.05
C ALA A 64 -18.94 0.19 -10.96
N PRO A 65 -20.21 -0.09 -11.32
CA PRO A 65 -21.30 -0.30 -10.35
C PRO A 65 -20.98 -1.35 -9.28
N ARG A 66 -20.27 -2.42 -9.67
CA ARG A 66 -19.80 -3.47 -8.75
C ARG A 66 -18.88 -2.97 -7.64
N ILE A 67 -18.07 -1.93 -7.90
CA ILE A 67 -17.19 -1.31 -6.91
C ILE A 67 -18.02 -0.43 -5.96
N MET A 68 -19.00 0.30 -6.49
CA MET A 68 -19.88 1.15 -5.69
C MET A 68 -20.84 0.37 -4.80
N ALA A 69 -21.18 -0.87 -5.18
CA ALA A 69 -22.09 -1.73 -4.42
C ALA A 69 -21.51 -2.21 -3.08
N VAL A 70 -20.19 -2.14 -2.90
CA VAL A 70 -19.52 -2.49 -1.65
C VAL A 70 -19.27 -1.22 -0.84
N SER A 71 -19.57 -1.27 0.47
CA SER A 71 -19.32 -0.18 1.39
C SER A 71 -17.82 -0.05 1.70
N LEU A 72 -17.07 0.52 0.75
CA LEU A 72 -15.64 0.84 0.88
C LEU A 72 -15.41 2.34 1.04
N GLY A 73 -14.26 2.75 1.56
CA GLY A 73 -13.84 4.15 1.57
C GLY A 73 -13.62 4.69 0.14
N PRO A 74 -13.70 6.02 -0.07
CA PRO A 74 -13.43 6.63 -1.38
C PRO A 74 -12.05 6.25 -1.94
N GLY A 75 -11.00 6.29 -1.11
CA GLY A 75 -9.64 5.93 -1.51
C GLY A 75 -9.52 4.49 -2.00
N GLU A 76 -10.18 3.55 -1.33
CA GLU A 76 -10.17 2.13 -1.72
C GLU A 76 -10.91 1.89 -3.04
N ARG A 77 -12.07 2.52 -3.22
CA ARG A 77 -12.84 2.40 -4.46
C ARG A 77 -12.05 2.92 -5.65
N GLU A 78 -11.47 4.10 -5.52
CA GLU A 78 -10.68 4.69 -6.60
C GLU A 78 -9.41 3.90 -6.88
N ALA A 79 -8.76 3.33 -5.85
CA ALA A 79 -7.54 2.57 -6.08
C ALA A 79 -7.82 1.22 -6.76
N ILE A 80 -8.92 0.56 -6.41
CA ILE A 80 -9.38 -0.65 -7.12
C ILE A 80 -9.72 -0.30 -8.57
N ALA A 81 -10.43 0.80 -8.81
CA ALA A 81 -10.77 1.24 -10.16
C ALA A 81 -9.52 1.56 -10.99
N LEU A 82 -8.58 2.32 -10.41
CA LEU A 82 -7.33 2.70 -11.07
C LEU A 82 -6.47 1.47 -11.39
N ALA A 83 -6.39 0.50 -10.47
CA ALA A 83 -5.68 -0.75 -10.72
C ALA A 83 -6.25 -1.55 -11.90
N LEU A 84 -7.58 -1.55 -12.05
CA LEU A 84 -8.23 -2.20 -13.19
C LEU A 84 -7.98 -1.47 -14.50
N GLU A 85 -8.05 -0.13 -14.50
CA GLU A 85 -7.77 0.69 -15.69
C GLU A 85 -6.33 0.49 -16.19
N LEU A 86 -5.38 0.50 -15.25
CA LEU A 86 -3.95 0.34 -15.56
C LEU A 86 -3.53 -1.11 -15.78
N LYS A 87 -4.44 -2.08 -15.59
CA LYS A 87 -4.14 -3.53 -15.60
C LYS A 87 -2.95 -3.86 -14.69
N ALA A 88 -2.94 -3.25 -13.51
CA ALA A 88 -1.80 -3.31 -12.63
C ALA A 88 -1.56 -4.71 -12.10
N THR A 89 -0.28 -5.06 -11.99
CA THR A 89 0.14 -6.37 -11.49
C THR A 89 -0.18 -6.53 -10.02
N ARG A 90 -0.10 -5.46 -9.23
CA ARG A 90 -0.36 -5.46 -7.78
C ARG A 90 -1.07 -4.20 -7.31
N LEU A 91 -1.91 -4.37 -6.29
CA LEU A 91 -2.62 -3.30 -5.60
C LEU A 91 -2.36 -3.38 -4.09
N LEU A 92 -1.95 -2.29 -3.46
CA LEU A 92 -1.89 -2.17 -2.01
C LEU A 92 -3.30 -1.90 -1.46
N LEU A 93 -3.75 -2.71 -0.51
CA LEU A 93 -5.00 -2.50 0.24
C LEU A 93 -4.80 -2.95 1.69
N ASP A 94 -5.31 -2.19 2.65
CA ASP A 94 -5.17 -2.53 4.07
C ASP A 94 -6.47 -3.03 4.73
N ASP A 95 -7.64 -2.86 4.09
CA ASP A 95 -8.94 -3.30 4.60
C ASP A 95 -9.42 -4.64 3.99
N LEU A 96 -10.01 -5.51 4.82
CA LEU A 96 -10.41 -6.87 4.43
C LEU A 96 -11.55 -6.88 3.38
N PRO A 97 -12.68 -6.17 3.57
CA PRO A 97 -13.65 -5.91 2.52
C PRO A 97 -13.05 -5.45 1.18
N ALA A 98 -12.15 -4.48 1.20
CA ALA A 98 -11.50 -3.98 -0.02
C ALA A 98 -10.69 -5.08 -0.70
N ARG A 99 -9.91 -5.84 0.09
CA ARG A 99 -9.12 -6.98 -0.40
C ARG A 99 -9.99 -8.04 -1.06
N ARG A 100 -11.10 -8.42 -0.42
CA ARG A 100 -12.02 -9.43 -0.98
C ARG A 100 -12.59 -9.00 -2.32
N LEU A 101 -13.00 -7.73 -2.43
CA LEU A 101 -13.48 -7.18 -3.70
C LEU A 101 -12.39 -7.23 -4.76
N ALA A 102 -11.21 -6.69 -4.48
CA ALA A 102 -10.10 -6.67 -5.43
C ALA A 102 -9.70 -8.09 -5.92
N SER A 103 -9.65 -9.07 -5.02
CA SER A 103 -9.39 -10.48 -5.39
C SER A 103 -10.48 -11.03 -6.30
N SER A 104 -11.75 -10.75 -6.02
CA SER A 104 -12.87 -11.19 -6.88
C SER A 104 -12.83 -10.59 -8.29
N LEU A 105 -12.09 -9.48 -8.45
CA LEU A 105 -11.88 -8.80 -9.72
C LEU A 105 -10.56 -9.22 -10.42
N GLY A 106 -9.85 -10.20 -9.85
CA GLY A 106 -8.62 -10.74 -10.43
C GLY A 106 -7.36 -9.91 -10.16
N LEU A 107 -7.40 -8.96 -9.23
CA LEU A 107 -6.22 -8.17 -8.85
C LEU A 107 -5.37 -8.93 -7.83
N GLU A 108 -4.05 -8.93 -8.03
CA GLU A 108 -3.10 -9.36 -7.00
C GLU A 108 -3.01 -8.27 -5.92
N ILE A 109 -3.09 -8.67 -4.66
CA ILE A 109 -3.09 -7.72 -3.56
C ILE A 109 -1.88 -7.94 -2.69
N ILE A 110 -1.23 -6.84 -2.34
CA ILE A 110 -0.19 -6.80 -1.33
C ILE A 110 -0.69 -5.99 -0.14
N GLY A 111 -0.44 -6.48 1.07
CA GLY A 111 -0.68 -5.71 2.29
C GLY A 111 0.60 -5.04 2.77
N THR A 112 0.48 -4.14 3.75
CA THR A 112 1.63 -3.48 4.39
C THR A 112 2.77 -4.45 4.77
N LEU A 113 2.48 -5.59 5.40
CA LEU A 113 3.51 -6.58 5.78
C LEU A 113 4.12 -7.30 4.56
N GLY A 114 3.31 -7.60 3.56
CA GLY A 114 3.79 -8.16 2.30
C GLY A 114 4.71 -7.20 1.56
N LEU A 115 4.45 -5.90 1.63
CA LEU A 115 5.29 -4.86 1.05
C LEU A 115 6.67 -4.82 1.73
N LEU A 116 6.73 -4.97 3.06
CA LEU A 116 7.99 -5.08 3.78
C LEU A 116 8.77 -6.34 3.35
N LEU A 117 8.11 -7.49 3.26
CA LEU A 117 8.76 -8.73 2.81
C LEU A 117 9.31 -8.60 1.39
N TRP A 118 8.49 -8.10 0.47
CA TRP A 118 8.89 -7.89 -0.91
C TRP A 118 10.08 -6.92 -1.00
N ALA A 119 10.05 -5.82 -0.27
CA ALA A 119 11.15 -4.86 -0.33
C ALA A 119 12.47 -5.46 0.21
N LYS A 120 12.39 -6.35 1.21
CA LYS A 120 13.57 -7.10 1.68
C LYS A 120 14.08 -8.05 0.61
N GLU A 121 13.19 -8.79 -0.05
CA GLU A 121 13.53 -9.69 -1.15
C GLU A 121 14.25 -8.96 -2.30
N GLN A 122 13.85 -7.71 -2.58
CA GLN A 122 14.52 -6.86 -3.58
C GLN A 122 15.83 -6.23 -3.09
N GLY A 123 16.29 -6.53 -1.87
CA GLY A 123 17.50 -5.93 -1.28
C GLY A 123 17.37 -4.45 -0.95
N LEU A 124 16.15 -3.89 -0.96
CA LEU A 124 15.90 -2.49 -0.62
C LEU A 124 16.00 -2.27 0.90
N LEU A 125 15.80 -3.34 1.69
CA LEU A 125 15.83 -3.33 3.15
C LEU A 125 16.78 -4.41 3.64
N PRO A 126 17.63 -4.09 4.64
CA PRO A 126 18.44 -5.11 5.28
C PRO A 126 17.62 -6.03 6.20
N ALA A 127 16.53 -5.51 6.80
CA ALA A 127 15.70 -6.25 7.74
C ALA A 127 14.25 -5.70 7.79
N VAL A 128 13.30 -6.57 8.12
CA VAL A 128 11.87 -6.27 8.26
C VAL A 128 11.52 -5.90 9.70
N ARG A 129 12.15 -6.54 10.70
CA ARG A 129 11.82 -6.36 12.13
C ARG A 129 11.73 -4.90 12.59
N PRO A 130 12.70 -4.00 12.28
CA PRO A 130 12.64 -2.62 12.77
C PRO A 130 11.39 -1.84 12.31
N TRP A 131 10.87 -2.20 11.14
CA TRP A 131 9.71 -1.57 10.51
C TRP A 131 8.41 -2.11 11.07
N VAL A 132 8.37 -3.42 11.34
CA VAL A 132 7.26 -4.04 12.06
C VAL A 132 7.17 -3.50 13.50
N ASP A 133 8.29 -3.33 14.19
CA ASP A 133 8.32 -2.73 15.53
C ASP A 133 7.82 -1.27 15.50
N THR A 134 8.14 -0.52 14.44
CA THR A 134 7.64 0.83 14.23
C THR A 134 6.14 0.83 13.98
N LEU A 135 5.63 -0.09 13.15
CA LEU A 135 4.20 -0.28 12.92
C LEU A 135 3.43 -0.54 14.22
N LEU A 136 3.91 -1.49 15.02
CA LEU A 136 3.33 -1.86 16.31
C LEU A 136 3.24 -0.66 17.26
N ARG A 137 4.33 0.10 17.37
CA ARG A 137 4.40 1.32 18.22
C ARG A 137 3.37 2.36 17.81
N GLU A 138 3.07 2.42 16.51
CA GLU A 138 2.15 3.37 15.90
C GLU A 138 0.70 2.83 15.83
N GLY A 139 0.40 1.75 16.58
CA GLY A 139 -0.95 1.20 16.74
C GLY A 139 -1.39 0.22 15.64
N PHE A 140 -0.47 -0.26 14.80
CA PHE A 140 -0.79 -1.31 13.83
C PHE A 140 -1.06 -2.63 14.57
N TYR A 141 -2.19 -3.27 14.27
CA TYR A 141 -2.55 -4.54 14.86
C TYR A 141 -2.05 -5.71 14.00
N ILE A 142 -1.32 -6.63 14.62
CA ILE A 142 -0.83 -7.87 14.02
C ILE A 142 -0.95 -8.98 15.07
N SER A 143 -1.46 -10.14 14.67
CA SER A 143 -1.45 -11.31 15.56
C SER A 143 -0.02 -11.83 15.75
N GLU A 144 0.28 -12.39 16.92
CA GLU A 144 1.60 -12.98 17.20
C GLU A 144 1.97 -14.06 16.16
N ARG A 145 0.97 -14.85 15.73
CA ARG A 145 1.14 -15.84 14.67
C ARG A 145 1.61 -15.19 13.37
N LEU A 146 0.91 -14.14 12.91
CA LEU A 146 1.27 -13.46 11.66
C LEU A 146 2.63 -12.75 11.78
N LEU A 147 2.95 -12.21 12.95
CA LEU A 147 4.27 -11.64 13.23
C LEU A 147 5.38 -12.70 13.08
N ALA A 148 5.20 -13.86 13.70
CA ALA A 148 6.15 -14.96 13.60
C ALA A 148 6.30 -15.46 12.16
N GLU A 149 5.20 -15.60 11.42
CA GLU A 149 5.21 -15.97 10.00
C GLU A 149 5.99 -14.94 9.15
N VAL A 150 5.78 -13.63 9.37
CA VAL A 150 6.51 -12.56 8.68
C VAL A 150 8.00 -12.63 8.98
N LEU A 151 8.39 -12.75 10.26
CA LEU A 151 9.81 -12.81 10.64
C LEU A 151 10.49 -14.07 10.13
N SER A 152 9.81 -15.22 10.18
CA SER A 152 10.32 -16.48 9.61
C SER A 152 10.51 -16.37 8.10
N THR A 153 9.54 -15.80 7.37
CA THR A 153 9.65 -15.55 5.93
C THR A 153 10.80 -14.61 5.60
N ALA A 154 11.06 -13.63 6.47
CA ALA A 154 12.20 -12.73 6.34
C ALA A 154 13.54 -13.37 6.72
N GLY A 155 13.59 -14.59 7.29
CA GLY A 155 14.82 -15.16 7.84
C GLY A 155 15.31 -14.46 9.12
N GLU A 156 14.38 -13.93 9.91
CA GLU A 156 14.61 -13.16 11.15
C GLU A 156 13.93 -13.79 12.38
N ALA A 157 13.57 -15.09 12.29
CA ALA A 157 12.93 -15.86 13.38
C ALA A 157 13.92 -16.37 14.43
#